data_AF-A0A935UAB5-F1
#
_entry.id   AF-A0A935UAB5-F1
#
_cell.length_a   1.000
_cell.length_b   1.000
_cell.length_c   1.000
_cell.angle_alpha   90.00
_cell.angle_beta   90.00
_cell.angle_gamma   90.00
#
_symmetry.space_group_name_H-M   'P 1'
#
loop_
_entity.id
_entity.type
_entity.pdbx_description
1 polymer ?
#
loop_
_entity_poly.entity_id
_entity_poly.type
_entity_poly.pdbx_seq_one_letter_code
_entity_poly.pdbx_strand_id
1 'polypeptide(L)'
;MPTAPSRAVTAESAVSEQDTAARLRRSLAGDVDSIVLMALRPEAERRYRTAQQLGDDLQRYLGGLPVLAQPDTIGYRLGKFARRNRMAVAAAALAAVGAGWRHRGLDAADAGGTRRAGPRRLRAAAHRAGDAVLPRRALGCEAAGVGQGHDGGRGDRSGDPADRLVVRECPDLRAAIKNTLASTLIDMGLYDRARPLMLDAVRLQDSLGEQVSLRERADGLYNLAGLETEVGSPERAESLYRRSLVMYGNVPGIDSVEIYRGMNNLANAISEQGRVADAAAVYAQVADRIAALRPDVSSAVALTNYATALATLGRYVEAEPRLRSAAAIFAKTRGPDDVRVGNALQPLAGALLFQGKYAEADSVARRAIAIYTATLGADNPGTLAAVRMRINILADAGRCAEAIAPAEGIVALRGNGLSERDASLNTALLFLGWCQAELGDPARGERTAREGLRLRQAAFPPNHWAIAQGESMVGDILARRGPAFRAEAERLLRSGYEGMARELDSTHVRVKQAKARMERVVGTK
;
A
#
# COMPACT_ATOMS: atom_id res chain seq x y z
N MET A 1 -1.27 37.65 23.68
CA MET A 1 -1.34 37.89 22.23
C MET A 1 -1.42 36.53 21.53
N PRO A 2 -2.53 36.19 20.85
CA PRO A 2 -2.59 34.97 20.05
C PRO A 2 -1.61 35.10 18.88
N THR A 3 -0.74 34.09 18.70
CA THR A 3 0.16 33.99 17.56
C THR A 3 -0.63 33.76 16.27
N ALA A 4 -0.19 34.39 15.18
CA ALA A 4 -0.87 34.35 13.90
C ALA A 4 -0.94 32.92 13.31
N PRO A 5 -2.02 32.59 12.55
CA PRO A 5 -2.12 31.33 11.82
C PRO A 5 -0.98 31.14 10.80
N SER A 6 -0.76 29.90 10.35
CA SER A 6 0.17 29.57 9.27
C SER A 6 -0.06 30.52 8.08
N ARG A 7 0.97 31.27 7.65
CA ARG A 7 0.81 32.22 6.53
C ARG A 7 0.49 31.46 5.25
N ALA A 8 -0.53 31.91 4.52
CA ALA A 8 -0.80 31.45 3.16
C ALA A 8 0.46 31.68 2.30
N VAL A 9 0.93 30.63 1.62
CA VAL A 9 1.99 30.76 0.62
C VAL A 9 1.33 31.25 -0.66
N THR A 10 1.32 32.56 -0.88
CA THR A 10 1.11 33.11 -2.22
C THR A 10 2.36 32.82 -3.04
N ALA A 11 2.15 32.27 -4.24
CA ALA A 11 3.20 31.89 -5.16
C ALA A 11 3.90 33.13 -5.73
N GLU A 12 4.77 33.77 -4.94
CA GLU A 12 5.56 34.92 -5.41
C GLU A 12 6.87 35.02 -4.62
N SER A 13 7.83 34.15 -4.95
CA SER A 13 9.27 34.45 -4.95
C SER A 13 10.02 33.24 -5.48
N ALA A 14 10.71 33.43 -6.60
CA ALA A 14 11.46 32.40 -7.31
C ALA A 14 12.64 31.87 -6.46
N VAL A 15 12.42 30.73 -5.79
CA VAL A 15 13.46 29.85 -5.26
C VAL A 15 13.05 28.43 -5.67
N SER A 16 14.02 27.66 -6.20
CA SER A 16 13.88 26.28 -6.73
C SER A 16 12.68 25.48 -6.16
N GLU A 17 11.88 24.86 -7.05
CA GLU A 17 10.72 24.03 -6.69
C GLU A 17 11.01 22.98 -5.61
N GLN A 18 12.23 22.44 -5.56
CA GLN A 18 12.64 21.48 -4.54
C GLN A 18 12.79 22.12 -3.15
N ASP A 19 13.28 23.35 -3.08
CA ASP A 19 13.48 24.09 -1.84
C ASP A 19 12.15 24.61 -1.29
N THR A 20 11.26 25.02 -2.19
CA THR A 20 9.87 25.40 -1.88
C THR A 20 9.07 24.18 -1.39
N ALA A 21 9.17 23.01 -2.03
CA ALA A 21 8.51 21.79 -1.57
C ALA A 21 9.08 21.24 -0.25
N ALA A 22 10.40 21.37 0.00
CA ALA A 22 11.03 20.98 1.26
C ALA A 22 10.68 21.93 2.41
N ARG A 23 10.52 23.24 2.14
CA ARG A 23 9.98 24.22 3.10
C ARG A 23 8.48 23.99 3.33
N LEU A 24 7.71 23.69 2.29
CA LEU A 24 6.29 23.35 2.39
C LEU A 24 6.10 22.11 3.27
N ARG A 25 6.84 21.03 3.02
CA ARG A 25 6.82 19.79 3.83
C ARG A 25 7.20 20.04 5.29
N ARG A 26 8.20 20.90 5.55
CA ARG A 26 8.58 21.28 6.92
C ARG A 26 7.53 22.14 7.61
N SER A 27 6.86 23.05 6.90
CA SER A 27 5.77 23.87 7.45
C SER A 27 4.49 23.08 7.68
N LEU A 28 4.13 22.18 6.75
CA LEU A 28 2.93 21.35 6.80
C LEU A 28 3.07 20.17 7.79
N ALA A 29 4.28 19.71 8.07
CA ALA A 29 4.52 18.69 9.10
C ALA A 29 4.07 19.16 10.50
N GLY A 30 4.21 20.47 10.79
CA GLY A 30 3.80 21.07 12.06
C GLY A 30 2.28 21.25 12.19
N ASP A 31 1.58 21.46 11.07
CA ASP A 31 0.12 21.64 11.06
C ASP A 31 -0.58 20.31 11.37
N VAL A 32 -0.11 19.18 10.84
CA VAL A 32 -0.63 17.84 11.21
C VAL A 32 -0.42 17.56 12.69
N ASP A 33 0.76 17.85 13.22
CA ASP A 33 1.06 17.65 14.65
C ASP A 33 0.19 18.56 15.51
N SER A 34 -0.09 19.79 15.05
CA SER A 34 -0.98 20.72 15.74
C SER A 34 -2.44 20.24 15.72
N ILE A 35 -2.93 19.70 14.60
CA ILE A 35 -4.26 19.09 14.48
C ILE A 35 -4.38 17.90 15.42
N VAL A 36 -3.40 16.99 15.40
CA VAL A 36 -3.34 15.79 16.26
C VAL A 36 -3.35 16.20 17.73
N LEU A 37 -2.47 17.13 18.12
CA LEU A 37 -2.36 17.59 19.50
C LEU A 37 -3.62 18.32 19.96
N MET A 38 -4.21 19.16 19.11
CA MET A 38 -5.45 19.88 19.41
C MET A 38 -6.63 18.90 19.57
N ALA A 39 -6.73 17.87 18.73
CA ALA A 39 -7.78 16.85 18.84
C ALA A 39 -7.64 16.01 20.14
N LEU A 40 -6.41 15.78 20.59
CA LEU A 40 -6.10 14.92 21.74
C LEU A 40 -5.90 15.69 23.06
N ARG A 41 -6.21 17.00 23.12
CA ARG A 41 -6.01 17.77 24.36
C ARG A 41 -6.87 17.23 25.53
N PRO A 42 -6.33 17.17 26.76
CA PRO A 42 -7.10 16.86 27.95
C PRO A 42 -8.27 17.82 28.18
N GLU A 43 -8.04 19.12 27.99
CA GLU A 43 -9.00 20.18 28.29
C GLU A 43 -10.01 20.33 27.13
N ALA A 44 -11.28 20.06 27.38
CA ALA A 44 -12.34 20.10 26.36
C ALA A 44 -12.47 21.46 25.67
N GLU A 45 -12.28 22.55 26.41
CA GLU A 45 -12.33 23.94 25.90
C GLU A 45 -11.24 24.26 24.89
N ARG A 46 -10.15 23.48 24.88
CA ARG A 46 -8.99 23.67 24.02
C ARG A 46 -8.91 22.65 22.89
N ARG A 47 -9.87 21.72 22.81
CA ARG A 47 -10.08 20.80 21.68
C ARG A 47 -10.98 21.44 20.63
N TYR A 48 -11.16 20.77 19.50
CA TYR A 48 -12.25 21.08 18.57
C TYR A 48 -13.59 20.95 19.29
N ARG A 49 -14.46 21.96 19.15
CA ARG A 49 -15.79 21.96 19.77
C ARG A 49 -16.74 20.98 19.09
N THR A 50 -16.50 20.66 17.82
CA THR A 50 -17.31 19.72 17.04
C THR A 50 -16.43 18.85 16.13
N ALA A 51 -16.95 17.67 15.75
CA ALA A 51 -16.31 16.82 14.74
C ALA A 51 -16.12 17.56 13.40
N GLN A 52 -17.07 18.44 13.05
CA GLN A 52 -17.01 19.24 11.84
C GLN A 52 -15.82 20.20 11.85
N GLN A 53 -15.46 20.81 12.99
CA GLN A 53 -14.28 21.67 13.06
C GLN A 53 -12.96 20.91 12.84
N LEU A 54 -12.86 19.67 13.35
CA LEU A 54 -11.73 18.79 13.05
C LEU A 54 -11.72 18.43 11.55
N GLY A 55 -12.88 18.08 10.99
CA GLY A 55 -13.04 17.79 9.57
C GLY A 55 -12.63 18.96 8.67
N ASP A 56 -13.04 20.18 9.01
CA ASP A 56 -12.70 21.40 8.28
C ASP A 56 -11.19 21.67 8.32
N ASP A 57 -10.52 21.46 9.46
CA ASP A 57 -9.07 21.64 9.57
C ASP A 57 -8.28 20.58 8.80
N LEU A 58 -8.75 19.33 8.79
CA LEU A 58 -8.20 18.30 7.92
C LEU A 58 -8.38 18.69 6.44
N GLN A 59 -9.54 19.23 6.05
CA GLN A 59 -9.77 19.70 4.68
C GLN A 59 -8.89 20.90 4.32
N ARG A 60 -8.69 21.86 5.24
CA ARG A 60 -7.79 23.00 5.05
C ARG A 60 -6.36 22.55 4.86
N TYR A 61 -5.88 21.68 5.75
CA TYR A 61 -4.56 21.07 5.63
C TYR A 61 -4.36 20.39 4.27
N LEU A 62 -5.32 19.58 3.85
CA LEU A 62 -5.30 18.89 2.55
C LEU A 62 -5.39 19.83 1.35
N GLY A 63 -5.98 21.01 1.52
CA GLY A 63 -6.05 22.07 0.53
C GLY A 63 -4.85 23.01 0.52
N GLY A 64 -3.86 22.80 1.40
CA GLY A 64 -2.73 23.74 1.59
C GLY A 64 -3.18 25.09 2.19
N LEU A 65 -4.34 25.12 2.85
CA LEU A 65 -4.90 26.29 3.51
C LEU A 65 -4.49 26.32 4.99
N PRO A 66 -4.41 27.51 5.60
CA PRO A 66 -4.11 27.65 7.03
C PRO A 66 -5.10 26.88 7.91
N VAL A 67 -4.60 26.15 8.91
CA VAL A 67 -5.41 25.38 9.86
C VAL A 67 -5.77 26.23 11.09
N LEU A 68 -6.91 25.96 11.72
CA LEU A 68 -7.28 26.55 13.01
C LEU A 68 -6.39 25.99 14.14
N ALA A 69 -5.87 24.77 13.98
CA ALA A 69 -5.02 24.09 14.94
C ALA A 69 -3.76 24.90 15.27
N GLN A 70 -3.68 25.38 16.51
CA GLN A 70 -2.54 26.16 16.98
C GLN A 70 -1.58 25.31 17.82
N PRO A 71 -0.25 25.39 17.57
CA PRO A 71 0.74 24.76 18.42
C PRO A 71 0.71 25.37 19.83
N ASP A 72 1.00 24.57 20.85
CA ASP A 72 1.07 25.06 22.22
C ASP A 72 2.22 26.07 22.37
N THR A 73 1.95 27.17 23.08
CA THR A 73 2.97 28.17 23.45
C THR A 73 4.09 27.52 24.27
N ILE A 74 5.33 27.98 24.03
CA ILE A 74 6.54 27.41 24.67
C ILE A 74 6.43 27.43 26.21
N GLY A 75 5.83 28.48 26.78
CA GLY A 75 5.57 28.59 28.22
C GLY A 75 4.58 27.54 28.75
N TYR A 76 3.54 27.19 27.99
CA TYR A 76 2.60 26.13 28.37
C TYR A 76 3.26 24.74 28.32
N ARG A 77 4.09 24.48 27.29
CA ARG A 77 4.86 23.22 27.18
C ARG A 77 5.85 23.04 28.33
N LEU A 78 6.59 24.10 28.68
CA LEU A 78 7.51 24.11 29.84
C LEU A 78 6.76 23.93 31.16
N GLY A 79 5.61 24.59 31.36
CA GLY A 79 4.79 24.45 32.55
C GLY A 79 4.15 23.07 32.72
N LYS A 80 3.81 22.39 31.60
CA LYS A 80 3.29 21.02 31.61
C LYS A 80 4.41 20.00 31.87
N PHE A 81 5.57 20.19 31.26
CA PHE A 81 6.77 19.38 31.52
C PHE A 81 7.21 19.48 32.98
N ALA A 82 7.23 20.68 33.55
CA ALA A 82 7.57 20.92 34.96
C ALA A 82 6.56 20.28 35.93
N ARG A 83 5.25 20.38 35.67
CA ARG A 83 4.22 19.71 36.49
C ARG A 83 4.31 18.19 36.42
N ARG A 84 4.59 17.62 35.24
CA ARG A 84 4.66 16.18 35.03
C ARG A 84 5.97 15.55 35.52
N ASN A 85 7.05 16.32 35.53
CA ASN A 85 8.39 15.89 35.94
C ASN A 85 8.90 16.69 37.15
N ARG A 86 8.02 17.02 38.12
CA ARG A 86 8.36 17.88 39.28
C ARG A 86 9.65 17.47 40.00
N MET A 87 9.91 16.17 40.13
CA MET A 87 11.11 15.63 40.78
C MET A 87 12.36 15.77 39.89
N ALA A 88 12.24 15.49 38.58
CA ALA A 88 13.35 15.61 37.66
C ALA A 88 13.68 17.08 37.36
N VAL A 89 12.70 17.98 37.37
CA VAL A 89 12.91 19.43 37.22
C VAL A 89 13.51 20.04 38.48
N ALA A 90 13.11 19.58 39.68
CA ALA A 90 13.78 19.97 40.93
C ALA A 90 15.23 19.47 40.98
N ALA A 91 15.48 18.21 40.57
CA ALA A 91 16.82 17.65 40.46
C ALA A 91 17.67 18.35 39.39
N ALA A 92 17.09 18.71 38.24
CA ALA A 92 17.77 19.45 37.19
C ALA A 92 18.04 20.91 37.56
N ALA A 93 17.18 21.55 38.36
CA ALA A 93 17.43 22.89 38.89
C ALA A 93 18.58 22.89 39.90
N LEU A 94 18.65 21.88 40.78
CA LEU A 94 19.78 21.66 41.69
C LEU A 94 21.06 21.31 40.91
N ALA A 95 20.95 20.49 39.87
CA ALA A 95 22.06 20.17 38.99
C ALA A 95 22.50 21.38 38.14
N ALA A 96 21.60 22.27 37.72
CA ALA A 96 21.95 23.47 36.94
C ALA A 96 22.69 24.53 37.78
N VAL A 97 22.39 24.63 39.07
CA VAL A 97 23.20 25.42 40.02
C VAL A 97 24.59 24.79 40.20
N GLY A 98 24.70 23.46 40.16
CA GLY A 98 25.98 22.73 40.21
C GLY A 98 26.73 22.61 38.87
N ALA A 99 26.05 22.76 37.74
CA ALA A 99 26.56 22.47 36.39
C ALA A 99 26.69 23.70 35.49
N GLY A 100 26.71 24.91 36.08
CA GLY A 100 27.22 26.13 35.42
C GLY A 100 28.68 26.02 34.92
N TRP A 101 29.34 24.89 35.19
CA TRP A 101 30.66 24.51 34.70
C TRP A 101 30.59 23.18 33.94
N ARG A 102 30.26 23.21 32.64
CA ARG A 102 30.87 22.40 31.55
C ARG A 102 29.99 22.38 30.30
N HIS A 103 30.67 22.21 29.18
CA HIS A 103 30.42 22.81 27.88
C HIS A 103 29.61 21.92 26.90
N ARG A 104 29.34 22.52 25.73
CA ARG A 104 28.46 22.15 24.58
C ARG A 104 28.75 20.85 23.79
N GLY A 105 27.72 20.43 23.04
CA GLY A 105 27.75 19.96 21.62
C GLY A 105 27.46 18.47 21.42
N LEU A 106 26.82 17.92 20.37
CA LEU A 106 26.20 18.32 19.07
C LEU A 106 25.35 17.08 18.62
N ASP A 107 24.15 17.19 18.06
CA ASP A 107 23.73 17.24 16.63
C ASP A 107 22.93 16.01 16.19
N ALA A 108 22.01 16.28 15.26
CA ALA A 108 20.94 15.42 14.75
C ALA A 108 21.37 14.60 13.51
N ALA A 109 20.62 13.54 13.20
CA ALA A 109 20.64 12.91 11.89
C ALA A 109 19.24 12.41 11.45
N ASP A 110 18.96 12.69 10.17
CA ASP A 110 17.76 12.49 9.37
C ASP A 110 17.34 11.02 9.13
N ALA A 111 16.06 10.82 8.82
CA ALA A 111 15.60 9.72 7.97
C ALA A 111 14.39 10.16 7.14
N GLY A 112 14.62 10.40 5.84
CA GLY A 112 13.60 10.73 4.85
C GLY A 112 12.98 9.51 4.19
N GLY A 113 11.72 9.64 3.76
CA GLY A 113 11.04 8.63 2.95
C GLY A 113 9.54 8.81 2.74
N THR A 114 9.07 9.98 2.29
CA THR A 114 7.63 10.15 1.95
C THR A 114 7.32 9.64 0.54
N ARG A 115 6.48 8.59 0.44
CA ARG A 115 5.77 8.17 -0.78
C ARG A 115 4.59 9.12 -1.04
N ARG A 116 4.43 9.58 -2.28
CA ARG A 116 3.37 10.52 -2.70
C ARG A 116 2.00 9.82 -2.73
N ALA A 117 1.07 10.25 -1.87
CA ALA A 117 -0.36 9.97 -2.01
C ALA A 117 -1.00 10.98 -2.98
N GLY A 118 -1.78 10.51 -3.96
CA GLY A 118 -2.41 11.35 -4.97
C GLY A 118 -3.66 12.10 -4.47
N PRO A 119 -4.01 13.27 -5.08
CA PRO A 119 -5.03 14.21 -4.58
C PRO A 119 -6.48 13.67 -4.52
N ARG A 120 -6.80 12.56 -5.20
CA ARG A 120 -8.15 11.95 -5.18
C ARG A 120 -8.39 11.04 -3.97
N ARG A 121 -7.37 10.40 -3.39
CA ARG A 121 -7.49 9.61 -2.16
C ARG A 121 -7.62 10.51 -0.93
N LEU A 122 -6.96 11.67 -0.98
CA LEU A 122 -6.96 12.70 0.06
C LEU A 122 -8.35 13.32 0.30
N ARG A 123 -9.12 13.62 -0.75
CA ARG A 123 -10.49 14.17 -0.60
C ARG A 123 -11.49 13.15 -0.02
N ALA A 124 -11.36 11.87 -0.40
CA ALA A 124 -12.23 10.80 0.13
C ALA A 124 -11.92 10.42 1.59
N ALA A 125 -10.67 10.63 2.05
CA ALA A 125 -10.30 10.50 3.46
C ALA A 125 -10.88 11.65 4.30
N ALA A 126 -10.86 12.88 3.76
CA ALA A 126 -11.45 14.06 4.43
C ALA A 126 -12.98 13.98 4.56
N HIS A 127 -13.67 13.49 3.53
CA HIS A 127 -15.11 13.24 3.60
C HIS A 127 -15.46 12.12 4.60
N ARG A 128 -14.70 11.02 4.62
CA ARG A 128 -14.91 9.95 5.62
C ARG A 128 -14.63 10.40 7.05
N ALA A 129 -13.69 11.33 7.28
CA ALA A 129 -13.48 11.91 8.61
C ALA A 129 -14.62 12.86 9.04
N GLY A 130 -15.27 13.55 8.09
CA GLY A 130 -16.47 14.35 8.33
C GLY A 130 -17.75 13.51 8.50
N ASP A 131 -17.87 12.41 7.75
CA ASP A 131 -19.00 11.47 7.78
C ASP A 131 -18.85 10.36 8.83
N ALA A 132 -17.67 10.22 9.45
CA ALA A 132 -17.48 9.41 10.65
C ALA A 132 -18.25 10.07 11.78
N VAL A 133 -19.55 9.79 11.79
CA VAL A 133 -20.47 10.00 12.89
C VAL A 133 -19.77 9.47 14.13
N LEU A 134 -19.21 10.39 14.94
CA LEU A 134 -18.93 10.11 16.34
C LEU A 134 -20.18 9.40 16.86
N PRO A 135 -20.06 8.22 17.51
CA PRO A 135 -21.23 7.48 17.97
C PRO A 135 -22.20 8.45 18.65
N ARG A 136 -23.51 8.37 18.43
CA ARG A 136 -24.51 9.27 19.06
C ARG A 136 -24.35 9.38 20.60
N ARG A 137 -23.65 8.42 21.24
CA ARG A 137 -23.23 8.46 22.65
C ARG A 137 -22.06 9.39 22.99
N ALA A 138 -21.22 9.78 22.03
CA ALA A 138 -20.16 10.78 22.22
C ALA A 138 -20.72 12.19 22.50
N LEU A 139 -21.97 12.45 22.11
CA LEU A 139 -22.74 13.63 22.48
C LEU A 139 -23.50 13.45 23.81
N GLY A 140 -23.48 12.24 24.38
CA GLY A 140 -24.13 11.86 25.64
C GLY A 140 -23.20 11.88 26.85
N CYS A 141 -22.02 12.53 26.79
CA CYS A 141 -21.30 12.96 28.01
C CYS A 141 -22.01 14.21 28.62
N GLU A 142 -23.35 14.27 28.57
CA GLU A 142 -24.17 15.21 29.35
C GLU A 142 -24.23 14.73 30.81
N ALA A 143 -24.27 15.72 31.70
CA ALA A 143 -24.12 15.61 33.13
C ALA A 143 -24.86 14.40 33.74
N ALA A 144 -24.12 13.59 34.51
CA ALA A 144 -24.74 12.77 35.54
C ALA A 144 -25.55 13.72 36.45
N GLY A 145 -26.87 13.55 36.43
CA GLY A 145 -27.86 14.51 36.92
C GLY A 145 -27.64 14.95 38.37
N VAL A 146 -27.80 16.25 38.57
CA VAL A 146 -28.16 16.83 39.87
C VAL A 146 -29.64 16.54 40.10
N GLY A 147 -29.92 15.70 41.10
CA GLY A 147 -31.09 15.72 41.99
C GLY A 147 -32.50 15.75 41.40
N GLN A 148 -33.22 14.64 41.51
CA GLN A 148 -34.62 14.73 41.94
C GLN A 148 -34.62 14.99 43.45
N GLY A 149 -35.10 16.16 43.84
CA GLY A 149 -35.13 16.61 45.22
C GLY A 149 -36.17 15.88 46.06
N HIS A 150 -35.78 15.57 47.30
CA HIS A 150 -36.65 15.60 48.47
C HIS A 150 -35.93 16.34 49.59
N ASP A 151 -36.74 17.02 50.39
CA ASP A 151 -36.48 18.18 51.23
C ASP A 151 -35.39 18.10 52.31
N GLY A 152 -34.89 19.30 52.67
CA GLY A 152 -34.69 19.67 54.08
C GLY A 152 -33.24 19.91 54.52
N GLY A 153 -32.80 21.18 54.50
CA GLY A 153 -31.65 21.59 55.31
C GLY A 153 -30.95 22.87 54.84
N ARG A 154 -31.15 23.97 55.59
CA ARG A 154 -30.39 25.23 55.47
C ARG A 154 -28.90 25.00 55.74
N GLY A 155 -28.03 25.60 54.94
CA GLY A 155 -26.62 25.77 55.30
C GLY A 155 -25.74 26.17 54.12
N ASP A 156 -25.44 27.46 54.07
CA ASP A 156 -24.28 28.09 53.42
C ASP A 156 -24.20 28.10 51.87
N ARG A 157 -24.42 29.29 51.30
CA ARG A 157 -24.17 29.62 49.89
C ARG A 157 -22.99 30.58 49.82
N SER A 158 -21.78 30.03 49.84
CA SER A 158 -20.59 30.71 49.31
C SER A 158 -19.72 29.67 48.59
N GLY A 159 -19.96 29.53 47.29
CA GLY A 159 -19.18 28.72 46.37
C GLY A 159 -19.54 29.12 44.94
N ASP A 160 -18.55 29.65 44.22
CA ASP A 160 -18.62 30.07 42.83
C ASP A 160 -19.24 28.96 41.93
N PRO A 161 -20.23 29.25 41.06
CA PRO A 161 -20.82 28.26 40.14
C PRO A 161 -19.81 27.66 39.14
N ALA A 162 -18.61 28.23 39.02
CA ALA A 162 -17.57 27.78 38.10
C ALA A 162 -16.87 26.46 38.52
N ASP A 163 -17.03 25.99 39.77
CA ASP A 163 -16.12 24.97 40.34
C ASP A 163 -16.68 23.54 40.42
N ARG A 164 -17.72 23.20 39.65
CA ARG A 164 -18.26 21.81 39.60
C ARG A 164 -18.55 21.27 38.20
N LEU A 165 -17.70 21.55 37.23
CA LEU A 165 -17.66 20.80 35.97
C LEU A 165 -16.39 19.93 35.90
N VAL A 166 -16.35 18.82 36.64
CA VAL A 166 -15.38 17.76 36.36
C VAL A 166 -15.83 17.09 35.07
N VAL A 167 -15.41 17.64 33.92
CA VAL A 167 -15.54 16.99 32.62
C VAL A 167 -14.71 15.70 32.70
N ARG A 168 -15.35 14.56 32.95
CA ARG A 168 -14.68 13.27 32.89
C ARG A 168 -14.13 13.10 31.47
N GLU A 169 -12.83 12.90 31.36
CA GLU A 169 -12.20 12.50 30.11
C GLU A 169 -12.77 11.14 29.70
N CYS A 170 -13.77 11.10 28.80
CA CYS A 170 -14.42 9.88 28.32
C CYS A 170 -13.36 9.04 27.52
N PRO A 171 -12.78 7.95 28.07
CA PRO A 171 -11.64 7.26 27.46
C PRO A 171 -12.00 6.49 26.18
N ASP A 172 -13.27 6.12 26.05
CA ASP A 172 -13.93 5.59 24.85
C ASP A 172 -13.89 6.60 23.69
N LEU A 173 -14.30 7.84 23.94
CA LEU A 173 -14.24 8.93 22.96
C LEU A 173 -12.78 9.21 22.55
N ARG A 174 -11.85 9.18 23.50
CA ARG A 174 -10.42 9.31 23.22
C ARG A 174 -9.93 8.19 22.29
N ALA A 175 -10.34 6.94 22.52
CA ALA A 175 -9.98 5.82 21.66
C ALA A 175 -10.55 5.98 20.24
N ALA A 176 -11.82 6.39 20.12
CA ALA A 176 -12.47 6.66 18.84
C ALA A 176 -11.75 7.77 18.04
N ILE A 177 -11.44 8.91 18.68
CA ILE A 177 -10.70 10.02 18.05
C ILE A 177 -9.33 9.54 17.55
N LYS A 178 -8.60 8.77 18.37
CA LYS A 178 -7.29 8.22 17.99
C LYS A 178 -7.39 7.28 16.79
N ASN A 179 -8.39 6.40 16.74
CA ASN A 179 -8.64 5.50 15.62
C ASN A 179 -8.90 6.28 14.32
N THR A 180 -9.84 7.23 14.34
CA THR A 180 -10.18 8.05 13.16
C THR A 180 -8.98 8.86 12.65
N LEU A 181 -8.23 9.48 13.57
CA LEU A 181 -7.04 10.24 13.22
C LEU A 181 -5.94 9.34 12.62
N ALA A 182 -5.72 8.16 13.22
CA ALA A 182 -4.78 7.18 12.70
C ALA A 182 -5.18 6.67 11.31
N SER A 183 -6.45 6.34 11.07
CA SER A 183 -6.95 5.96 9.74
C SER A 183 -6.75 7.07 8.70
N THR A 184 -6.94 8.33 9.09
CA THR A 184 -6.71 9.48 8.21
C THR A 184 -5.21 9.62 7.88
N LEU A 185 -4.34 9.43 8.87
CA LEU A 185 -2.89 9.43 8.68
C LEU A 185 -2.42 8.28 7.78
N ILE A 186 -3.02 7.09 7.91
CA ILE A 186 -2.79 5.94 7.01
C ILE A 186 -3.15 6.29 5.57
N ASP A 187 -4.33 6.88 5.35
CA ASP A 187 -4.77 7.30 4.01
C ASP A 187 -3.83 8.35 3.38
N MET A 188 -3.10 9.11 4.21
CA MET A 188 -2.07 10.07 3.80
C MET A 188 -0.67 9.44 3.64
N GLY A 189 -0.49 8.17 3.98
CA GLY A 189 0.81 7.47 3.96
C GLY A 189 1.73 7.82 5.13
N LEU A 190 1.21 8.45 6.19
CA LEU A 190 1.95 8.84 7.39
C LEU A 190 1.90 7.74 8.45
N TYR A 191 2.39 6.56 8.10
CA TYR A 191 2.28 5.35 8.93
C TYR A 191 2.98 5.48 10.29
N ASP A 192 4.14 6.14 10.35
CA ASP A 192 4.89 6.34 11.60
C ASP A 192 4.12 7.17 12.63
N ARG A 193 3.31 8.12 12.16
CA ARG A 193 2.44 8.94 13.01
C ARG A 193 1.15 8.21 13.36
N ALA A 194 0.61 7.41 12.43
CA ALA A 194 -0.61 6.63 12.63
C ALA A 194 -0.43 5.50 13.65
N ARG A 195 0.72 4.81 13.61
CA ARG A 195 0.97 3.59 14.41
C ARG A 195 0.85 3.77 15.92
N PRO A 196 1.52 4.75 16.57
CA PRO A 196 1.37 4.93 18.00
C PRO A 196 -0.07 5.30 18.39
N LEU A 197 -0.77 6.07 17.54
CA LEU A 197 -2.18 6.44 17.78
C LEU A 197 -3.11 5.23 17.67
N MET A 198 -2.91 4.37 16.67
CA MET A 198 -3.72 3.17 16.47
C MET A 198 -3.49 2.15 17.60
N LEU A 199 -2.22 1.91 17.97
CA LEU A 199 -1.88 1.03 19.10
C LEU A 199 -2.48 1.55 20.41
N ASP A 200 -2.40 2.85 20.65
CA ASP A 200 -3.04 3.48 21.79
C ASP A 200 -4.56 3.33 21.79
N ALA A 201 -5.20 3.51 20.62
CA ALA A 201 -6.64 3.36 20.49
C ALA A 201 -7.08 1.94 20.88
N VAL A 202 -6.44 0.92 20.29
CA VAL A 202 -6.74 -0.49 20.59
C VAL A 202 -6.44 -0.82 22.06
N ARG A 203 -5.33 -0.34 22.63
CA ARG A 203 -5.03 -0.54 24.06
C ARG A 203 -6.09 0.08 24.98
N LEU A 204 -6.58 1.28 24.65
CA LEU A 204 -7.65 1.91 25.40
C LEU A 204 -8.96 1.12 25.28
N GLN A 205 -9.31 0.67 24.07
CA GLN A 205 -10.47 -0.19 23.85
C GLN A 205 -10.39 -1.49 24.65
N ASP A 206 -9.23 -2.15 24.65
CA ASP A 206 -8.99 -3.38 25.42
C ASP A 206 -9.13 -3.12 26.93
N SER A 207 -8.61 -1.99 27.44
CA SER A 207 -8.73 -1.62 28.87
C SER A 207 -10.17 -1.29 29.31
N LEU A 208 -11.00 -0.84 28.37
CA LEU A 208 -12.41 -0.51 28.61
C LEU A 208 -13.33 -1.74 28.47
N GLY A 209 -12.87 -2.79 27.80
CA GLY A 209 -13.57 -4.07 27.72
C GLY A 209 -14.97 -3.95 27.08
N GLU A 210 -15.99 -4.31 27.85
CA GLU A 210 -17.40 -4.26 27.41
C GLU A 210 -18.00 -2.85 27.37
N GLN A 211 -17.30 -1.85 27.92
CA GLN A 211 -17.74 -0.46 27.84
C GLN A 211 -17.67 0.08 26.40
N VAL A 212 -16.79 -0.49 25.57
CA VAL A 212 -16.70 -0.21 24.13
C VAL A 212 -17.47 -1.29 23.38
N SER A 213 -18.27 -0.90 22.39
CA SER A 213 -19.07 -1.86 21.65
C SER A 213 -18.21 -2.90 20.93
N LEU A 214 -18.78 -4.09 20.74
CA LEU A 214 -18.10 -5.17 20.01
C LEU A 214 -17.68 -4.73 18.60
N ARG A 215 -18.52 -3.93 17.93
CA ARG A 215 -18.21 -3.35 16.61
C ARG A 215 -16.98 -2.44 16.67
N GLU A 216 -16.95 -1.47 17.58
CA GLU A 216 -15.85 -0.50 17.66
C GLU A 216 -14.51 -1.17 17.99
N ARG A 217 -14.50 -2.20 18.84
CA ARG A 217 -13.31 -3.01 19.09
C ARG A 217 -12.90 -3.80 17.84
N ALA A 218 -13.85 -4.38 17.11
CA ALA A 218 -13.58 -5.09 15.87
C ALA A 218 -12.99 -4.15 14.79
N ASP A 219 -13.53 -2.94 14.65
CA ASP A 219 -13.05 -1.89 13.75
C ASP A 219 -11.62 -1.44 14.11
N GLY A 220 -11.34 -1.27 15.41
CA GLY A 220 -9.99 -0.92 15.89
C GLY A 220 -8.95 -1.97 15.53
N LEU A 221 -9.27 -3.26 15.75
CA LEU A 221 -8.41 -4.37 15.34
C LEU A 221 -8.27 -4.46 13.82
N TYR A 222 -9.35 -4.24 13.07
CA TYR A 222 -9.36 -4.26 11.61
C TYR A 222 -8.43 -3.17 11.03
N ASN A 223 -8.54 -1.95 11.54
CA ASN A 223 -7.73 -0.83 11.08
C ASN A 223 -6.26 -0.99 11.48
N LEU A 224 -5.99 -1.51 12.68
CA LEU A 224 -4.62 -1.86 13.08
C LEU A 224 -4.04 -2.95 12.18
N ALA A 225 -4.83 -3.96 11.81
CA ALA A 225 -4.41 -5.00 10.87
C ALA A 225 -4.02 -4.40 9.51
N GLY A 226 -4.85 -3.49 8.98
CA GLY A 226 -4.55 -2.76 7.74
C GLY A 226 -3.27 -1.94 7.83
N LEU A 227 -3.04 -1.26 8.94
CA LEU A 227 -1.78 -0.56 9.17
C LEU A 227 -0.59 -1.52 9.21
N GLU A 228 -0.70 -2.64 9.93
CA GLU A 228 0.37 -3.63 10.02
C GLU A 228 0.70 -4.26 8.66
N THR A 229 -0.29 -4.42 7.76
CA THR A 229 -0.04 -4.76 6.34
C THR A 229 0.81 -3.67 5.66
N GLU A 230 0.40 -2.41 5.75
CA GLU A 230 1.10 -1.29 5.08
C GLU A 230 2.54 -1.07 5.58
N VAL A 231 2.82 -1.35 6.86
CA VAL A 231 4.19 -1.26 7.42
C VAL A 231 4.99 -2.56 7.26
N GLY A 232 4.48 -3.55 6.51
CA GLY A 232 5.20 -4.78 6.18
C GLY A 232 5.32 -5.76 7.35
N SER A 233 4.29 -5.86 8.19
CA SER A 233 4.17 -6.83 9.29
C SER A 233 2.98 -7.79 9.06
N PRO A 234 3.02 -8.61 7.99
CA PRO A 234 1.86 -9.38 7.54
C PRO A 234 1.42 -10.49 8.51
N GLU A 235 2.30 -11.00 9.38
CA GLU A 235 1.95 -11.99 10.42
C GLU A 235 1.10 -11.36 11.53
N ARG A 236 1.45 -10.13 11.92
CA ARG A 236 0.64 -9.35 12.87
C ARG A 236 -0.70 -8.98 12.25
N ALA A 237 -0.69 -8.55 10.99
CA ALA A 237 -1.90 -8.25 10.25
C ALA A 237 -2.84 -9.47 10.18
N GLU A 238 -2.34 -10.66 9.86
CA GLU A 238 -3.14 -11.89 9.86
C GLU A 238 -3.80 -12.14 11.22
N SER A 239 -3.03 -12.09 12.31
CA SER A 239 -3.55 -12.31 13.67
C SER A 239 -4.66 -11.32 14.02
N LEU A 240 -4.45 -10.04 13.72
CA LEU A 240 -5.41 -8.97 13.98
C LEU A 240 -6.67 -9.09 13.12
N TYR A 241 -6.54 -9.39 11.83
CA TYR A 241 -7.69 -9.64 10.95
C TYR A 241 -8.51 -10.83 11.42
N ARG A 242 -7.88 -11.94 11.83
CA ARG A 242 -8.59 -13.11 12.37
C ARG A 242 -9.39 -12.75 13.62
N ARG A 243 -8.77 -12.03 14.57
CA ARG A 243 -9.45 -11.56 15.79
C ARG A 243 -10.63 -10.63 15.46
N SER A 244 -10.41 -9.66 14.58
CA SER A 244 -11.46 -8.73 14.13
C SER A 244 -12.63 -9.46 13.46
N LEU A 245 -12.36 -10.42 12.57
CA LEU A 245 -13.40 -11.19 11.87
C LEU A 245 -14.23 -12.08 12.80
N VAL A 246 -13.61 -12.68 13.83
CA VAL A 246 -14.36 -13.40 14.88
C VAL A 246 -15.30 -12.46 15.63
N MET A 247 -14.85 -11.23 15.91
CA MET A 247 -15.70 -10.23 16.56
C MET A 247 -16.83 -9.77 15.64
N TYR A 248 -16.55 -9.45 14.38
CA TYR A 248 -17.57 -9.09 13.39
C TYR A 248 -18.65 -10.16 13.23
N GLY A 249 -18.28 -11.45 13.25
CA GLY A 249 -19.24 -12.55 13.20
C GLY A 249 -20.24 -12.58 14.37
N ASN A 250 -19.93 -11.89 15.48
CA ASN A 250 -20.77 -11.79 16.67
C ASN A 250 -21.46 -10.43 16.80
N VAL A 251 -21.26 -9.48 15.87
CA VAL A 251 -21.93 -8.16 15.89
C VAL A 251 -23.27 -8.29 15.16
N PRO A 252 -24.42 -8.02 15.82
CA PRO A 252 -25.71 -8.01 15.16
C PRO A 252 -25.77 -6.98 14.02
N GLY A 253 -26.30 -7.40 12.87
CA GLY A 253 -26.53 -6.50 11.72
C GLY A 253 -25.28 -6.15 10.90
N ILE A 254 -24.11 -6.74 11.17
CA ILE A 254 -23.01 -6.70 10.20
C ILE A 254 -23.40 -7.51 8.97
N ASP A 255 -23.32 -6.87 7.80
CA ASP A 255 -23.63 -7.56 6.55
C ASP A 255 -22.48 -8.51 6.13
N SER A 256 -22.83 -9.49 5.31
CA SER A 256 -21.83 -10.46 4.81
C SER A 256 -20.74 -9.80 3.97
N VAL A 257 -21.01 -8.62 3.39
CA VAL A 257 -20.05 -7.91 2.52
C VAL A 257 -18.91 -7.31 3.33
N GLU A 258 -19.16 -6.73 4.50
CA GLU A 258 -18.13 -6.25 5.43
C GLU A 258 -17.20 -7.39 5.86
N ILE A 259 -17.78 -8.54 6.22
CA ILE A 259 -17.02 -9.75 6.59
C ILE A 259 -16.18 -10.24 5.39
N TYR A 260 -16.76 -10.31 4.19
CA TYR A 260 -16.04 -10.74 2.99
C TYR A 260 -14.88 -9.80 2.61
N ARG A 261 -15.05 -8.49 2.79
CA ARG A 261 -13.96 -7.53 2.61
C ARG A 261 -12.83 -7.77 3.61
N GLY A 262 -13.16 -8.08 4.85
CA GLY A 262 -12.13 -8.40 5.84
C GLY A 262 -11.42 -9.73 5.56
N MET A 263 -12.15 -10.75 5.09
CA MET A 263 -11.54 -12.01 4.65
C MET A 263 -10.63 -11.81 3.43
N ASN A 264 -10.97 -10.92 2.50
CA ASN A 264 -10.08 -10.57 1.39
C ASN A 264 -8.77 -9.93 1.88
N ASN A 265 -8.84 -9.04 2.87
CA ASN A 265 -7.63 -8.44 3.44
C ASN A 265 -6.81 -9.41 4.29
N LEU A 266 -7.46 -10.33 4.99
CA LEU A 266 -6.79 -11.46 5.64
C LEU A 266 -6.03 -12.30 4.60
N ALA A 267 -6.64 -12.60 3.46
CA ALA A 267 -6.00 -13.34 2.39
C ALA A 267 -4.83 -12.56 1.75
N ASN A 268 -4.91 -11.23 1.64
CA ASN A 268 -3.77 -10.39 1.24
C ASN A 268 -2.61 -10.57 2.23
N ALA A 269 -2.86 -10.44 3.53
CA ALA A 269 -1.84 -10.59 4.57
C ALA A 269 -1.19 -11.99 4.56
N ILE A 270 -1.98 -13.05 4.37
CA ILE A 270 -1.46 -14.42 4.20
C ILE A 270 -0.60 -14.53 2.94
N SER A 271 -1.04 -13.92 1.83
CA SER A 271 -0.30 -13.94 0.57
C SER A 271 1.03 -13.20 0.64
N GLU A 272 1.11 -12.11 1.40
CA GLU A 272 2.36 -11.33 1.62
C GLU A 272 3.41 -12.12 2.40
N GLN A 273 2.99 -13.12 3.20
CA GLN A 273 3.89 -14.08 3.85
C GLN A 273 4.41 -15.17 2.88
N GLY A 274 4.05 -15.12 1.60
CA GLY A 274 4.37 -16.15 0.61
C GLY A 274 3.47 -17.38 0.65
N ARG A 275 2.47 -17.43 1.54
CA ARG A 275 1.52 -18.55 1.69
C ARG A 275 0.37 -18.46 0.68
N VAL A 276 0.71 -18.46 -0.60
CA VAL A 276 -0.23 -18.21 -1.70
C VAL A 276 -1.36 -19.23 -1.77
N ALA A 277 -1.10 -20.51 -1.47
CA ALA A 277 -2.12 -21.57 -1.46
C ALA A 277 -3.19 -21.32 -0.37
N ASP A 278 -2.75 -20.98 0.84
CA ASP A 278 -3.64 -20.65 1.95
C ASP A 278 -4.48 -19.40 1.64
N ALA A 279 -3.84 -18.37 1.07
CA ALA A 279 -4.54 -17.16 0.62
C ALA A 279 -5.60 -17.46 -0.44
N ALA A 280 -5.28 -18.30 -1.44
CA ALA A 280 -6.23 -18.72 -2.47
C ALA A 280 -7.44 -19.45 -1.87
N ALA A 281 -7.26 -20.26 -0.82
CA ALA A 281 -8.36 -20.93 -0.13
C ALA A 281 -9.28 -19.94 0.63
N VAL A 282 -8.74 -18.86 1.20
CA VAL A 282 -9.54 -17.80 1.83
C VAL A 282 -10.26 -16.96 0.77
N TYR A 283 -9.59 -16.54 -0.30
CA TYR A 283 -10.22 -15.81 -1.39
C TYR A 283 -11.39 -16.57 -2.04
N ALA A 284 -11.22 -17.88 -2.27
CA ALA A 284 -12.23 -18.74 -2.87
C ALA A 284 -13.57 -18.74 -2.10
N GLN A 285 -13.52 -18.51 -0.79
CA GLN A 285 -14.72 -18.47 0.05
C GLN A 285 -15.54 -17.18 -0.13
N VAL A 286 -14.94 -16.11 -0.67
CA VAL A 286 -15.53 -14.76 -0.59
C VAL A 286 -15.59 -14.01 -1.91
N ALA A 287 -14.61 -14.16 -2.80
CA ALA A 287 -14.43 -13.28 -3.96
C ALA A 287 -15.61 -13.34 -4.96
N ASP A 288 -16.08 -14.55 -5.29
CA ASP A 288 -17.22 -14.71 -6.21
C ASP A 288 -18.54 -14.32 -5.51
N ARG A 289 -18.66 -14.56 -4.20
CA ARG A 289 -19.87 -14.21 -3.41
C ARG A 289 -20.05 -12.71 -3.29
N ILE A 290 -19.00 -11.97 -2.94
CA ILE A 290 -19.06 -10.51 -2.85
C ILE A 290 -19.39 -9.89 -4.21
N ALA A 291 -18.85 -10.42 -5.30
CA ALA A 291 -19.15 -9.94 -6.65
C ALA A 291 -20.60 -10.19 -7.07
N ALA A 292 -21.20 -11.31 -6.67
CA ALA A 292 -22.61 -11.60 -6.92
C ALA A 292 -23.55 -10.70 -6.10
N LEU A 293 -23.21 -10.45 -4.83
CA LEU A 293 -24.04 -9.64 -3.92
C LEU A 293 -23.95 -8.15 -4.21
N ARG A 294 -22.75 -7.65 -4.51
CA ARG A 294 -22.45 -6.23 -4.67
C ARG A 294 -21.37 -6.05 -5.75
N PRO A 295 -21.75 -6.00 -7.04
CA PRO A 295 -20.79 -5.81 -8.14
C PRO A 295 -20.28 -4.37 -8.16
N ASP A 296 -19.28 -4.10 -7.34
CA ASP A 296 -18.67 -2.79 -7.15
C ASP A 296 -17.13 -2.85 -7.26
N VAL A 297 -16.50 -1.70 -7.01
CA VAL A 297 -15.04 -1.59 -7.05
C VAL A 297 -14.35 -2.53 -6.06
N SER A 298 -14.92 -2.77 -4.88
CA SER A 298 -14.33 -3.64 -3.86
C SER A 298 -14.41 -5.11 -4.27
N SER A 299 -15.54 -5.53 -4.85
CA SER A 299 -15.69 -6.91 -5.32
C SER A 299 -14.77 -7.20 -6.52
N ALA A 300 -14.57 -6.25 -7.42
CA ALA A 300 -13.64 -6.37 -8.55
C ALA A 300 -12.18 -6.50 -8.08
N VAL A 301 -11.79 -5.78 -7.01
CA VAL A 301 -10.48 -5.97 -6.36
C VAL A 301 -10.36 -7.38 -5.79
N ALA A 302 -11.37 -7.88 -5.09
CA ALA A 302 -11.34 -9.23 -4.52
C ALA A 302 -11.19 -10.33 -5.59
N LEU A 303 -11.92 -10.21 -6.71
CA LEU A 303 -11.79 -11.09 -7.86
C LEU A 303 -10.38 -11.03 -8.48
N THR A 304 -9.80 -9.83 -8.60
CA THR A 304 -8.45 -9.65 -9.15
C THR A 304 -7.39 -10.29 -8.25
N ASN A 305 -7.50 -10.11 -6.93
CA ASN A 305 -6.57 -10.70 -5.96
C ASN A 305 -6.67 -12.23 -5.97
N TYR A 306 -7.89 -12.77 -5.98
CA TYR A 306 -8.09 -14.21 -6.07
C TYR A 306 -7.49 -14.78 -7.35
N ALA A 307 -7.79 -14.16 -8.49
CA ALA A 307 -7.29 -14.62 -9.78
C ALA A 307 -5.76 -14.51 -9.89
N THR A 308 -5.15 -13.50 -9.27
CA THR A 308 -3.69 -13.37 -9.22
C THR A 308 -3.08 -14.49 -8.37
N ALA A 309 -3.67 -14.83 -7.22
CA ALA A 309 -3.24 -15.97 -6.43
C ALA A 309 -3.37 -17.29 -7.20
N LEU A 310 -4.48 -17.49 -7.93
CA LEU A 310 -4.67 -18.64 -8.82
C LEU A 310 -3.58 -18.69 -9.91
N ALA A 311 -3.29 -17.56 -10.56
CA ALA A 311 -2.26 -17.48 -11.60
C ALA A 311 -0.86 -17.81 -11.05
N THR A 312 -0.52 -17.34 -9.85
CA THR A 312 0.75 -17.69 -9.18
C THR A 312 0.84 -19.19 -8.90
N LEU A 313 -0.28 -19.86 -8.62
CA LEU A 313 -0.37 -21.32 -8.47
C LEU A 313 -0.48 -22.07 -9.80
N GLY A 314 -0.33 -21.39 -10.95
CA GLY A 314 -0.45 -22.00 -12.28
C GLY A 314 -1.89 -22.33 -12.71
N ARG A 315 -2.92 -21.94 -11.94
CA ARG A 315 -4.34 -22.20 -12.19
C ARG A 315 -4.96 -21.15 -13.12
N TYR A 316 -4.38 -20.99 -14.31
CA TYR A 316 -4.73 -19.91 -15.25
C TYR A 316 -6.17 -20.00 -15.79
N VAL A 317 -6.66 -21.23 -16.03
CA VAL A 317 -8.03 -21.48 -16.49
C VAL A 317 -9.06 -20.96 -15.50
N GLU A 318 -8.79 -21.09 -14.20
CA GLU A 318 -9.68 -20.60 -13.14
C GLU A 318 -9.53 -19.09 -12.88
N ALA A 319 -8.35 -18.53 -13.14
CA ALA A 319 -8.09 -17.10 -13.01
C ALA A 319 -8.82 -16.27 -14.08
N GLU A 320 -8.85 -16.76 -15.33
CA GLU A 320 -9.41 -16.05 -16.49
C GLU A 320 -10.83 -15.50 -16.30
N PRO A 321 -11.86 -16.31 -15.96
CA PRO A 321 -13.23 -15.81 -15.84
C PRO A 321 -13.38 -14.73 -14.76
N ARG A 322 -12.59 -14.81 -13.69
CA ARG A 322 -12.60 -13.84 -12.58
C ARG A 322 -11.99 -12.51 -12.99
N LEU A 323 -10.90 -12.54 -13.78
CA LEU A 323 -10.29 -11.33 -14.32
C LEU A 323 -11.18 -10.64 -15.35
N ARG A 324 -11.90 -11.41 -16.19
CA ARG A 324 -12.92 -10.84 -17.09
C ARG A 324 -14.04 -10.18 -16.31
N SER A 325 -14.56 -10.84 -15.27
CA SER A 325 -15.59 -10.29 -14.40
C SER A 325 -15.11 -9.02 -13.70
N ALA A 326 -13.90 -9.02 -13.13
CA ALA A 326 -13.30 -7.84 -12.51
C ALA A 326 -13.17 -6.67 -13.49
N ALA A 327 -12.65 -6.91 -14.71
CA ALA A 327 -12.53 -5.88 -15.74
C ALA A 327 -13.90 -5.31 -16.15
N ALA A 328 -14.93 -6.17 -16.27
CA ALA A 328 -16.29 -5.74 -16.59
C ALA A 328 -16.91 -4.88 -15.47
N ILE A 329 -16.74 -5.28 -14.21
CA ILE A 329 -17.22 -4.52 -13.05
C ILE A 329 -16.50 -3.17 -12.95
N PHE A 330 -15.17 -3.13 -13.12
CA PHE A 330 -14.43 -1.85 -13.16
C PHE A 330 -14.92 -0.96 -14.29
N ALA A 331 -15.08 -1.50 -15.51
CA ALA A 331 -15.55 -0.73 -16.65
C ALA A 331 -16.96 -0.16 -16.43
N LYS A 332 -17.88 -0.94 -15.86
CA LYS A 332 -19.24 -0.51 -15.54
C LYS A 332 -19.29 0.56 -14.44
N THR A 333 -18.43 0.44 -13.41
CA THR A 333 -18.48 1.29 -12.22
C THR A 333 -17.64 2.56 -12.32
N ARG A 334 -16.58 2.54 -13.14
CA ARG A 334 -15.61 3.63 -13.25
C ARG A 334 -15.43 4.18 -14.67
N GLY A 335 -15.99 3.52 -15.67
CA GLY A 335 -15.77 3.78 -17.08
C GLY A 335 -14.71 2.86 -17.69
N PRO A 336 -14.77 2.63 -19.02
CA PRO A 336 -13.94 1.64 -19.71
C PRO A 336 -12.45 1.98 -19.76
N ASP A 337 -12.09 3.25 -19.53
CA ASP A 337 -10.71 3.77 -19.59
C ASP A 337 -10.09 4.03 -18.21
N ASP A 338 -10.76 3.63 -17.11
CA ASP A 338 -10.19 3.74 -15.77
C ASP A 338 -8.98 2.80 -15.62
N VAL A 339 -7.92 3.29 -14.97
CA VAL A 339 -6.68 2.54 -14.73
C VAL A 339 -6.90 1.16 -14.07
N ARG A 340 -7.97 0.99 -13.29
CA ARG A 340 -8.33 -0.29 -12.66
C ARG A 340 -8.79 -1.34 -13.66
N VAL A 341 -9.39 -0.93 -14.79
CA VAL A 341 -9.65 -1.84 -15.91
C VAL A 341 -8.32 -2.39 -16.41
N GLY A 342 -7.31 -1.53 -16.62
CA GLY A 342 -5.94 -1.94 -16.94
C GLY A 342 -5.37 -2.94 -15.94
N ASN A 343 -5.55 -2.71 -14.63
CA ASN A 343 -5.07 -3.59 -13.56
C ASN A 343 -5.70 -4.99 -13.57
N ALA A 344 -6.92 -5.15 -14.10
CA ALA A 344 -7.52 -6.46 -14.31
C ALA A 344 -7.12 -7.08 -15.66
N LEU A 345 -6.95 -6.27 -16.71
CA LEU A 345 -6.56 -6.73 -18.04
C LEU A 345 -5.10 -7.22 -18.11
N GLN A 346 -4.18 -6.60 -17.38
CA GLN A 346 -2.77 -7.02 -17.37
C GLN A 346 -2.58 -8.48 -16.91
N PRO A 347 -3.07 -8.90 -15.71
CA PRO A 347 -3.02 -10.31 -15.32
C PRO A 347 -3.88 -11.21 -16.21
N LEU A 348 -4.95 -10.69 -16.84
CA LEU A 348 -5.75 -11.46 -17.81
C LEU A 348 -4.91 -11.82 -19.04
N ALA A 349 -4.13 -10.88 -19.57
CA ALA A 349 -3.21 -11.16 -20.67
C ALA A 349 -2.19 -12.24 -20.29
N GLY A 350 -1.69 -12.22 -19.06
CA GLY A 350 -0.82 -13.28 -18.52
C GLY A 350 -1.52 -14.64 -18.42
N ALA A 351 -2.74 -14.69 -17.91
CA ALA A 351 -3.52 -15.92 -17.81
C ALA A 351 -3.85 -16.51 -19.20
N LEU A 352 -4.15 -15.66 -20.18
CA LEU A 352 -4.39 -16.08 -21.57
C LEU A 352 -3.11 -16.57 -22.24
N LEU A 353 -1.98 -15.89 -22.01
CA LEU A 353 -0.66 -16.31 -22.49
C LEU A 353 -0.34 -17.75 -22.06
N PHE A 354 -0.45 -18.04 -20.77
CA PHE A 354 -0.12 -19.37 -20.25
C PHE A 354 -1.14 -20.46 -20.61
N GLN A 355 -2.28 -20.09 -21.18
CA GLN A 355 -3.22 -21.01 -21.83
C GLN A 355 -2.96 -21.17 -23.34
N GLY A 356 -1.95 -20.49 -23.90
CA GLY A 356 -1.66 -20.50 -25.34
C GLY A 356 -2.64 -19.68 -26.19
N LYS A 357 -3.51 -18.87 -25.58
CA LYS A 357 -4.49 -18.01 -26.26
C LYS A 357 -3.86 -16.70 -26.73
N TYR A 358 -2.81 -16.78 -27.56
CA TYR A 358 -1.93 -15.65 -27.86
C TYR A 358 -2.62 -14.46 -28.54
N ALA A 359 -3.51 -14.70 -29.50
CA ALA A 359 -4.20 -13.63 -30.22
C ALA A 359 -5.09 -12.79 -29.29
N GLU A 360 -5.79 -13.47 -28.37
CA GLU A 360 -6.62 -12.79 -27.38
C GLU A 360 -5.76 -12.09 -26.32
N ALA A 361 -4.67 -12.74 -25.87
CA ALA A 361 -3.72 -12.13 -24.94
C ALA A 361 -3.14 -10.81 -25.49
N ASP A 362 -2.75 -10.76 -26.77
CA ASP A 362 -2.24 -9.55 -27.44
C ASP A 362 -3.32 -8.46 -27.56
N SER A 363 -4.58 -8.83 -27.84
CA SER A 363 -5.70 -7.88 -27.83
C SER A 363 -5.90 -7.26 -26.44
N VAL A 364 -5.95 -8.09 -25.39
CA VAL A 364 -6.10 -7.64 -24.00
C VAL A 364 -4.90 -6.79 -23.55
N ALA A 365 -3.68 -7.19 -23.89
CA ALA A 365 -2.47 -6.45 -23.55
C ALA A 365 -2.43 -5.07 -24.23
N ARG A 366 -2.79 -4.97 -25.52
CA ARG A 366 -2.90 -3.69 -26.23
C ARG A 366 -3.89 -2.73 -25.54
N ARG A 367 -5.05 -3.25 -25.11
CA ARG A 367 -6.02 -2.45 -24.37
C ARG A 367 -5.48 -1.97 -23.02
N ALA A 368 -4.79 -2.82 -22.26
CA ALA A 368 -4.15 -2.43 -21.01
C ALA A 368 -3.07 -1.36 -21.22
N ILE A 369 -2.22 -1.53 -22.25
CA ILE A 369 -1.18 -0.55 -22.61
C ILE A 369 -1.80 0.80 -22.96
N ALA A 370 -2.87 0.83 -23.76
CA ALA A 370 -3.56 2.06 -24.13
C ALA A 370 -4.09 2.81 -22.90
N ILE A 371 -4.77 2.10 -21.99
CA ILE A 371 -5.28 2.67 -20.73
C ILE A 371 -4.13 3.22 -19.87
N TYR A 372 -3.07 2.44 -19.66
CA TYR A 372 -1.93 2.88 -18.84
C TYR A 372 -1.17 4.05 -19.47
N THR A 373 -1.02 4.06 -20.79
CA THR A 373 -0.34 5.15 -21.49
C THR A 373 -1.12 6.45 -21.35
N ALA A 374 -2.45 6.41 -21.53
CA ALA A 374 -3.31 7.57 -21.40
C ALA A 374 -3.40 8.09 -19.95
N THR A 375 -3.31 7.20 -18.94
CA THR A 375 -3.54 7.57 -17.53
C THR A 375 -2.26 7.82 -16.73
N LEU A 376 -1.18 7.11 -17.03
CA LEU A 376 0.06 7.10 -16.26
C LEU A 376 1.28 7.59 -17.07
N GLY A 377 1.18 7.63 -18.40
CA GLY A 377 2.27 7.91 -19.32
C GLY A 377 2.98 6.66 -19.85
N ALA A 378 3.65 6.78 -20.99
CA ALA A 378 4.32 5.68 -21.69
C ALA A 378 5.46 5.05 -20.87
N ASP A 379 6.22 5.87 -20.15
CA ASP A 379 7.41 5.46 -19.40
C ASP A 379 7.08 5.02 -17.96
N ASN A 380 5.80 5.01 -17.58
CA ASN A 380 5.40 4.56 -16.26
C ASN A 380 5.73 3.06 -16.07
N PRO A 381 6.24 2.63 -14.91
CA PRO A 381 6.56 1.22 -14.66
C PRO A 381 5.39 0.24 -14.93
N GLY A 382 4.14 0.65 -14.67
CA GLY A 382 2.96 -0.15 -14.99
C GLY A 382 2.74 -0.32 -16.50
N THR A 383 2.93 0.76 -17.27
CA THR A 383 2.87 0.73 -18.74
C THR A 383 3.98 -0.17 -19.29
N LEU A 384 5.22 -0.01 -18.82
CA LEU A 384 6.36 -0.83 -19.24
C LEU A 384 6.16 -2.31 -18.91
N ALA A 385 5.58 -2.63 -17.75
CA ALA A 385 5.25 -4.01 -17.38
C ALA A 385 4.20 -4.63 -18.33
N ALA A 386 3.23 -3.84 -18.81
CA ALA A 386 2.24 -4.28 -19.79
C ALA A 386 2.85 -4.44 -21.20
N VAL A 387 3.73 -3.52 -21.62
CA VAL A 387 4.49 -3.65 -22.88
C VAL A 387 5.38 -4.89 -22.85
N ARG A 388 6.11 -5.12 -21.75
CA ARG A 388 6.88 -6.36 -21.52
C ARG A 388 6.01 -7.61 -21.66
N MET A 389 4.81 -7.61 -21.07
CA MET A 389 3.90 -8.74 -21.19
C MET A 389 3.53 -9.00 -22.66
N ARG A 390 3.23 -7.93 -23.41
CA ARG A 390 2.95 -8.04 -24.85
C ARG A 390 4.15 -8.57 -25.65
N ILE A 391 5.38 -8.14 -25.35
CA ILE A 391 6.60 -8.66 -25.99
C ILE A 391 6.70 -10.18 -25.79
N ASN A 392 6.47 -10.66 -24.57
CA ASN A 392 6.47 -12.09 -24.27
C ASN A 392 5.37 -12.83 -25.06
N ILE A 393 4.16 -12.27 -25.12
CA ILE A 393 3.05 -12.84 -25.90
C ILE A 393 3.40 -12.97 -27.39
N LEU A 394 3.99 -11.92 -27.98
CA LEU A 394 4.36 -11.91 -29.39
C LEU A 394 5.47 -12.92 -29.68
N ALA A 395 6.48 -13.00 -28.82
CA ALA A 395 7.57 -13.95 -28.94
C ALA A 395 7.07 -15.41 -28.86
N ASP A 396 6.30 -15.76 -27.82
CA ASP A 396 5.77 -17.12 -27.65
C ASP A 396 4.76 -17.51 -28.75
N ALA A 397 4.12 -16.52 -29.39
CA ALA A 397 3.26 -16.71 -30.55
C ALA A 397 4.03 -16.88 -31.88
N GLY A 398 5.37 -16.80 -31.88
CA GLY A 398 6.20 -16.81 -33.09
C GLY A 398 6.13 -15.51 -33.92
N ARG A 399 5.49 -14.45 -33.39
CA ARG A 399 5.34 -13.13 -34.05
C ARG A 399 6.55 -12.23 -33.73
N CYS A 400 7.75 -12.77 -33.90
CA CYS A 400 9.02 -12.10 -33.52
C CYS A 400 9.20 -10.72 -34.16
N ALA A 401 8.82 -10.56 -35.43
CA ALA A 401 8.92 -9.27 -36.12
C ALA A 401 8.15 -8.15 -35.41
N GLU A 402 6.99 -8.45 -34.82
CA GLU A 402 6.18 -7.47 -34.10
C GLU A 402 6.68 -7.18 -32.67
N ALA A 403 7.53 -8.07 -32.13
CA ALA A 403 8.10 -7.94 -30.79
C ALA A 403 9.35 -7.02 -30.75
N ILE A 404 10.05 -6.84 -31.87
CA ILE A 404 11.30 -6.06 -31.96
C ILE A 404 11.08 -4.61 -31.54
N ALA A 405 10.21 -3.88 -32.24
CA ALA A 405 9.99 -2.45 -32.00
C ALA A 405 9.58 -2.12 -30.54
N PRO A 406 8.59 -2.80 -29.90
CA PRO A 406 8.28 -2.52 -28.51
C PRO A 406 9.42 -2.89 -27.55
N ALA A 407 10.22 -3.92 -27.84
CA ALA A 407 11.37 -4.28 -27.01
C ALA A 407 12.50 -3.24 -27.12
N GLU A 408 12.82 -2.78 -28.33
CA GLU A 408 13.77 -1.68 -28.56
C GLU A 408 13.32 -0.38 -27.88
N GLY A 409 12.01 -0.11 -27.88
CA GLY A 409 11.42 1.01 -27.14
C GLY A 409 11.74 0.99 -25.64
N ILE A 410 11.60 -0.18 -24.98
CA ILE A 410 11.99 -0.32 -23.56
C ILE A 410 13.52 -0.17 -23.39
N VAL A 411 14.32 -0.74 -24.28
CA VAL A 411 15.79 -0.68 -24.20
C VAL A 411 16.30 0.76 -24.33
N ALA A 412 15.67 1.57 -25.20
CA ALA A 412 16.03 2.98 -25.39
C ALA A 412 15.86 3.83 -24.12
N LEU A 413 14.97 3.44 -23.19
CA LEU A 413 14.76 4.16 -21.93
C LEU A 413 15.93 4.05 -20.94
N ARG A 414 16.90 3.16 -21.17
CA ARG A 414 18.11 3.06 -20.34
C ARG A 414 18.87 4.40 -20.26
N GLY A 415 18.91 5.14 -21.36
CA GLY A 415 19.53 6.48 -21.40
C GLY A 415 18.73 7.57 -20.68
N ASN A 416 17.46 7.27 -20.33
CA ASN A 416 16.50 8.22 -19.79
C ASN A 416 16.10 7.87 -18.33
N GLY A 417 17.03 7.30 -17.55
CA GLY A 417 16.85 7.06 -16.12
C GLY A 417 16.17 5.74 -15.75
N LEU A 418 15.86 4.86 -16.70
CA LEU A 418 15.42 3.50 -16.39
C LEU A 418 16.58 2.69 -15.78
N SER A 419 16.38 2.18 -14.57
CA SER A 419 17.39 1.43 -13.84
C SER A 419 17.80 0.15 -14.57
N GLU A 420 19.10 -0.18 -14.55
CA GLU A 420 19.60 -1.48 -15.03
C GLU A 420 19.03 -2.68 -14.25
N ARG A 421 18.50 -2.44 -13.05
CA ARG A 421 17.79 -3.45 -12.25
C ARG A 421 16.31 -3.60 -12.61
N ASP A 422 15.79 -2.78 -13.54
CA ASP A 422 14.38 -2.84 -13.92
C ASP A 422 14.06 -4.16 -14.63
N ALA A 423 13.04 -4.85 -14.13
CA ALA A 423 12.62 -6.15 -14.65
C ALA A 423 12.02 -6.07 -16.07
N SER A 424 11.58 -4.90 -16.51
CA SER A 424 11.11 -4.62 -17.87
C SER A 424 12.27 -4.60 -18.85
N LEU A 425 13.36 -3.91 -18.49
CA LEU A 425 14.56 -3.80 -19.32
C LEU A 425 15.23 -5.16 -19.56
N ASN A 426 15.56 -5.88 -18.49
CA ASN A 426 16.29 -7.15 -18.64
C ASN A 426 15.46 -8.23 -19.37
N THR A 427 14.13 -8.19 -19.24
CA THR A 427 13.24 -9.09 -19.96
C THR A 427 13.11 -8.69 -21.42
N ALA A 428 12.98 -7.40 -21.71
CA ALA A 428 12.94 -6.89 -23.09
C ALA A 428 14.20 -7.30 -23.86
N LEU A 429 15.39 -7.19 -23.27
CA LEU A 429 16.65 -7.61 -23.89
C LEU A 429 16.69 -9.11 -24.21
N LEU A 430 16.22 -9.98 -23.29
CA LEU A 430 16.19 -11.42 -23.53
C LEU A 430 15.26 -11.80 -24.68
N PHE A 431 14.04 -11.24 -24.70
CA PHE A 431 13.10 -11.52 -25.78
C PHE A 431 13.51 -10.85 -27.09
N LEU A 432 14.10 -9.65 -27.06
CA LEU A 432 14.69 -9.00 -28.24
C LEU A 432 15.79 -9.87 -28.85
N GLY A 433 16.71 -10.37 -28.03
CA GLY A 433 17.79 -11.25 -28.49
C GLY A 433 17.27 -12.57 -29.05
N TRP A 434 16.26 -13.16 -28.41
CA TRP A 434 15.61 -14.37 -28.91
C TRP A 434 14.90 -14.12 -30.25
N CYS A 435 14.13 -13.05 -30.39
CA CYS A 435 13.47 -12.67 -31.64
C CYS A 435 14.47 -12.34 -32.75
N GLN A 436 15.59 -11.68 -32.46
CA GLN A 436 16.68 -11.44 -33.43
C GLN A 436 17.26 -12.76 -33.97
N ALA A 437 17.46 -13.74 -33.09
CA ALA A 437 17.95 -15.06 -33.48
C ALA A 437 16.94 -15.83 -34.35
N GLU A 438 15.65 -15.79 -34.00
CA GLU A 438 14.56 -16.38 -34.80
C GLU A 438 14.46 -15.74 -36.20
N LEU A 439 14.73 -14.44 -36.32
CA LEU A 439 14.68 -13.70 -37.59
C LEU A 439 15.98 -13.83 -38.42
N GLY A 440 16.90 -14.72 -38.04
CA GLY A 440 18.08 -15.05 -38.84
C GLY A 440 19.38 -14.34 -38.44
N ASP A 441 19.41 -13.60 -37.32
CA ASP A 441 20.65 -13.01 -36.78
C ASP A 441 20.96 -13.55 -35.36
N PRO A 442 21.34 -14.83 -35.23
CA PRO A 442 21.64 -15.43 -33.93
C PRO A 442 22.88 -14.82 -33.28
N ALA A 443 23.79 -14.20 -34.03
CA ALA A 443 24.98 -13.55 -33.48
C ALA A 443 24.63 -12.24 -32.76
N ARG A 444 23.78 -11.39 -33.36
CA ARG A 444 23.24 -10.22 -32.67
C ARG A 444 22.33 -10.63 -31.53
N GLY A 445 21.47 -11.63 -31.77
CA GLY A 445 20.57 -12.17 -30.75
C GLY A 445 21.30 -12.64 -29.49
N GLU A 446 22.42 -13.34 -29.66
CA GLU A 446 23.28 -13.78 -28.56
C GLU A 446 23.79 -12.61 -27.72
N ARG A 447 24.36 -11.58 -28.37
CA ARG A 447 24.90 -10.40 -27.67
C ARG A 447 23.83 -9.70 -26.85
N THR A 448 22.66 -9.46 -27.44
CA THR A 448 21.52 -8.81 -26.78
C THR A 448 20.99 -9.64 -25.61
N ALA A 449 20.81 -10.96 -25.81
CA ALA A 449 20.27 -11.84 -24.78
C ALA A 449 21.25 -12.03 -23.60
N ARG A 450 22.57 -12.13 -23.87
CA ARG A 450 23.59 -12.18 -22.81
C ARG A 450 23.60 -10.93 -21.96
N GLU A 451 23.36 -9.76 -22.54
CA GLU A 451 23.22 -8.53 -21.77
C GLU A 451 22.00 -8.59 -20.83
N GLY A 452 20.84 -9.01 -21.34
CA GLY A 452 19.65 -9.22 -20.52
C GLY A 452 19.86 -10.23 -19.38
N LEU A 453 20.56 -11.34 -19.65
CA LEU A 453 20.93 -12.34 -18.64
C LEU A 453 21.86 -11.75 -17.57
N ARG A 454 22.89 -10.98 -17.97
CA ARG A 454 23.80 -10.29 -17.04
C ARG A 454 23.04 -9.35 -16.11
N LEU A 455 22.09 -8.57 -16.65
CA LEU A 455 21.25 -7.67 -15.85
C LEU A 455 20.38 -8.45 -14.85
N ARG A 456 19.83 -9.60 -15.24
CA ARG A 456 19.09 -10.47 -14.29
C ARG A 456 20.00 -11.01 -13.19
N GLN A 457 21.21 -11.46 -13.51
CA GLN A 457 22.18 -11.95 -12.53
C GLN A 457 22.57 -10.86 -11.52
N ALA A 458 22.59 -9.59 -11.94
CA ALA A 458 22.85 -8.45 -11.05
C ALA A 458 21.62 -7.98 -10.24
N ALA A 459 20.41 -8.36 -10.66
CA ALA A 459 19.14 -7.92 -10.06
C ALA A 459 18.51 -8.95 -9.12
N PHE A 460 18.76 -10.23 -9.32
CA PHE A 460 18.14 -11.32 -8.56
C PHE A 460 19.16 -12.14 -7.77
N PRO A 461 18.75 -12.78 -6.65
CA PRO A 461 19.60 -13.73 -5.95
C PRO A 461 20.08 -14.89 -6.86
N PRO A 462 21.22 -15.52 -6.54
CA PRO A 462 21.64 -16.74 -7.21
C PRO A 462 20.51 -17.79 -7.21
N ASN A 463 20.41 -18.58 -8.28
CA ASN A 463 19.39 -19.61 -8.51
C ASN A 463 17.94 -19.13 -8.73
N HIS A 464 17.66 -17.83 -8.72
CA HIS A 464 16.31 -17.34 -9.00
C HIS A 464 15.82 -17.77 -10.40
N TRP A 465 14.58 -18.23 -10.51
CA TRP A 465 14.01 -18.80 -11.75
C TRP A 465 14.15 -17.89 -12.99
N ALA A 466 14.16 -16.56 -12.81
CA ALA A 466 14.33 -15.62 -13.91
C ALA A 466 15.73 -15.67 -14.54
N ILE A 467 16.77 -15.99 -13.75
CA ILE A 467 18.12 -16.21 -14.26
C ILE A 467 18.12 -17.49 -15.10
N ALA A 468 17.56 -18.57 -14.55
CA ALA A 468 17.43 -19.85 -15.25
C ALA A 468 16.64 -19.75 -16.57
N GLN A 469 15.57 -18.94 -16.61
CA GLN A 469 14.88 -18.61 -17.86
C GLN A 469 15.82 -17.95 -18.88
N GLY A 470 16.63 -16.98 -18.44
CA GLY A 470 17.58 -16.30 -19.31
C GLY A 470 18.66 -17.25 -19.84
N GLU A 471 19.17 -18.15 -19.01
CA GLU A 471 20.11 -19.21 -19.43
C GLU A 471 19.49 -20.12 -20.48
N SER A 472 18.25 -20.58 -20.26
CA SER A 472 17.52 -21.40 -21.24
C SER A 472 17.34 -20.69 -22.58
N MET A 473 17.03 -19.38 -22.56
CA MET A 473 16.89 -18.59 -23.78
C MET A 473 18.22 -18.36 -24.50
N VAL A 474 19.30 -18.03 -23.78
CA VAL A 474 20.64 -17.88 -24.37
C VAL A 474 21.12 -19.21 -24.94
N GLY A 475 20.89 -20.33 -24.24
CA GLY A 475 21.22 -21.66 -24.73
C GLY A 475 20.51 -22.03 -26.05
N ASP A 476 19.23 -21.69 -26.19
CA ASP A 476 18.48 -21.88 -27.45
C ASP A 476 19.08 -21.04 -28.60
N ILE A 477 19.48 -19.80 -28.33
CA ILE A 477 20.13 -18.93 -29.31
C ILE A 477 21.50 -19.49 -29.74
N LEU A 478 22.29 -19.98 -28.78
CA LEU A 478 23.59 -20.61 -29.06
C LEU A 478 23.44 -21.91 -29.86
N ALA A 479 22.36 -22.68 -29.66
CA ALA A 479 22.11 -23.85 -30.49
C ALA A 479 21.92 -23.46 -31.98
N ARG A 480 21.31 -22.30 -32.25
CA ARG A 480 21.11 -21.74 -33.60
C ARG A 480 22.37 -21.13 -34.20
N ARG A 481 23.32 -20.68 -33.37
CA ARG A 481 24.65 -20.19 -33.80
C ARG A 481 25.47 -21.26 -34.52
N GLY A 482 25.21 -22.54 -34.25
CA GLY A 482 25.84 -23.67 -34.92
C GLY A 482 26.75 -24.52 -34.01
N PRO A 483 27.40 -25.55 -34.58
CA PRO A 483 28.07 -26.62 -33.82
C PRO A 483 29.17 -26.15 -32.86
N ALA A 484 29.85 -25.05 -33.18
CA ALA A 484 30.91 -24.48 -32.34
C ALA A 484 30.43 -24.05 -30.95
N PHE A 485 29.14 -23.75 -30.79
CA PHE A 485 28.54 -23.28 -29.54
C PHE A 485 27.74 -24.37 -28.83
N ARG A 486 27.69 -25.58 -29.38
CA ARG A 486 26.83 -26.67 -28.89
C ARG A 486 27.10 -27.02 -27.44
N ALA A 487 28.36 -27.16 -27.04
CA ALA A 487 28.71 -27.51 -25.66
C ALA A 487 28.20 -26.46 -24.64
N GLU A 488 28.33 -25.16 -24.97
CA GLU A 488 27.81 -24.10 -24.11
C GLU A 488 26.28 -24.06 -24.12
N ALA A 489 25.66 -24.24 -25.29
CA ALA A 489 24.21 -24.31 -25.45
C ALA A 489 23.61 -25.42 -24.57
N GLU A 490 24.14 -26.64 -24.64
CA GLU A 490 23.66 -27.78 -23.85
C GLU A 490 23.81 -27.52 -22.34
N ARG A 491 24.93 -26.91 -21.91
CA ARG A 491 25.15 -26.53 -20.50
C ARG A 491 24.12 -25.51 -20.02
N LEU A 492 23.88 -24.45 -20.78
CA LEU A 492 22.92 -23.40 -20.41
C LEU A 492 21.47 -23.88 -20.46
N LEU A 493 21.11 -24.72 -21.43
CA LEU A 493 19.79 -25.31 -21.52
C LEU A 493 19.50 -26.23 -20.32
N ARG A 494 20.48 -27.06 -19.92
CA ARG A 494 20.37 -27.91 -18.73
C ARG A 494 20.26 -27.07 -17.46
N SER A 495 21.18 -26.11 -17.27
CA SER A 495 21.15 -25.19 -16.12
C SER A 495 19.82 -24.44 -16.03
N GLY A 496 19.33 -23.94 -17.17
CA GLY A 496 18.06 -23.22 -17.23
C GLY A 496 16.86 -24.10 -16.89
N TYR A 497 16.79 -25.33 -17.41
CA TYR A 497 15.73 -26.27 -17.06
C TYR A 497 15.78 -26.67 -15.57
N GLU A 498 16.94 -27.10 -15.08
CA GLU A 498 17.12 -27.52 -13.69
C GLU A 498 16.84 -26.37 -12.71
N GLY A 499 17.32 -25.17 -13.00
CA GLY A 499 17.08 -23.98 -12.19
C GLY A 499 15.59 -23.62 -12.11
N MET A 500 14.85 -23.70 -13.22
CA MET A 500 13.41 -23.48 -13.20
C MET A 500 12.66 -24.61 -12.50
N ALA A 501 13.06 -25.88 -12.69
CA ALA A 501 12.43 -27.03 -12.04
C ALA A 501 12.66 -27.10 -10.52
N ARG A 502 13.70 -26.44 -10.01
CA ARG A 502 13.92 -26.29 -8.56
C ARG A 502 12.98 -25.28 -7.91
N GLU A 503 12.74 -24.15 -8.58
CA GLU A 503 12.02 -23.00 -8.01
C GLU A 503 10.53 -22.97 -8.36
N LEU A 504 10.14 -23.62 -9.46
CA LEU A 504 8.78 -23.63 -9.97
C LEU A 504 8.22 -25.05 -9.97
N ASP A 505 6.90 -25.15 -9.83
CA ASP A 505 6.21 -26.44 -9.97
C ASP A 505 6.50 -27.08 -11.34
N SER A 506 6.70 -28.40 -11.36
CA SER A 506 7.03 -29.16 -12.58
C SER A 506 6.00 -29.01 -13.70
N THR A 507 4.74 -28.72 -13.36
CA THR A 507 3.64 -28.51 -14.30
C THR A 507 3.60 -27.08 -14.86
N HIS A 508 4.37 -26.16 -14.28
CA HIS A 508 4.44 -24.77 -14.69
C HIS A 508 4.89 -24.62 -16.15
N VAL A 509 4.19 -23.78 -16.92
CA VAL A 509 4.39 -23.63 -18.37
C VAL A 509 5.84 -23.31 -18.74
N ARG A 510 6.52 -22.44 -17.98
CA ARG A 510 7.94 -22.13 -18.20
C ARG A 510 8.87 -23.34 -18.04
N VAL A 511 8.60 -24.24 -17.09
CA VAL A 511 9.39 -25.46 -16.91
C VAL A 511 9.22 -26.36 -18.12
N LYS A 512 7.98 -26.54 -18.59
CA LYS A 512 7.67 -27.30 -19.82
C LYS A 512 8.36 -26.70 -21.06
N GLN A 513 8.30 -25.37 -21.23
CA GLN A 513 8.98 -24.68 -22.32
C GLN A 513 10.50 -24.86 -22.27
N ALA A 514 11.10 -24.73 -21.08
CA ALA A 514 12.54 -24.93 -20.89
C ALA A 514 12.96 -26.36 -21.20
N LYS A 515 12.19 -27.35 -20.73
CA LYS A 515 12.39 -28.75 -21.03
C LYS A 515 12.35 -29.02 -22.54
N ALA A 516 11.33 -28.49 -23.22
CA ALA A 516 11.19 -28.63 -24.67
C ALA A 516 12.34 -27.99 -25.47
N ARG A 517 12.90 -26.87 -25.00
CA ARG A 517 14.12 -26.28 -25.60
C ARG A 517 15.33 -27.19 -25.38
N MET A 518 15.50 -27.70 -24.16
CA MET A 518 16.61 -28.59 -23.80
C MET A 518 16.56 -29.91 -24.59
N GLU A 519 15.43 -30.62 -24.59
CA GLU A 519 15.25 -31.91 -25.27
C GLU A 519 15.51 -31.81 -26.77
N ARG A 520 15.16 -30.68 -27.39
CA ARG A 520 15.40 -30.42 -28.83
C ARG A 520 16.88 -30.38 -29.20
N VAL A 521 17.75 -29.94 -28.29
CA VAL A 521 19.18 -29.71 -28.57
C VAL A 521 20.05 -30.83 -28.01
N VAL A 522 19.74 -31.30 -26.80
CA VAL A 522 20.52 -32.32 -26.07
C VAL A 522 20.07 -33.74 -26.45
N GLY A 523 18.84 -33.91 -26.96
CA GLY A 523 18.20 -35.21 -27.18
C GLY A 523 17.53 -35.78 -25.92
N THR A 524 16.52 -36.61 -26.09
CA THR A 524 15.90 -37.40 -25.00
C THR A 524 16.79 -38.60 -24.72
N LYS A 525 17.42 -38.65 -23.55
CA LYS A 525 18.02 -39.90 -23.05
C LYS A 525 16.96 -40.83 -22.50
#